data_AF-A0A661YJZ1-F1
#
_entry.id   AF-A0A661YJZ1-F1
#
_cell.length_a   1.000
_cell.length_b   1.000
_cell.length_c   1.000
_cell.angle_alpha   90.00
_cell.angle_beta   90.00
_cell.angle_gamma   90.00
#
_symmetry.space_group_name_H-M   'P 1'
#
loop_
_entity.id
_entity.type
_entity.pdbx_description
1 polymer ?
#
loop_
_entity_poly.entity_id
_entity_poly.type
_entity_poly.pdbx_seq_one_letter_code
_entity_poly.pdbx_strand_id
1 'polypeptide(L)'
;NDLYHELKSWADFQNNDLLKAFLLISKFRFPDLDEDKYISEFERLKQDVWLEINDNLTALEKIKVINHVLFEIHQFKGQSPKQKSSLNTYFLNELLDSKTGNALTLGMLYMTIAQQLRIPIFGIDLPDHFILAYMDDSMPAKEIEDFMEDEVLFYLNALNKGAVFTQNEIELYLKQMKLEINEAYFRPCSNKSIIRRLITEIADTYILENMPEKADTLNLLLSLLD
;
A
#
# COMPACT_ATOMS: atom_id res chain seq x y z
N ASN A 1 26.44 2.84 3.36
CA ASN A 1 25.58 1.67 3.62
C ASN A 1 24.61 1.61 2.44
N ASP A 2 24.64 0.55 1.65
CA ASP A 2 24.06 0.49 0.29
C ASP A 2 22.57 0.88 0.27
N LEU A 3 21.80 0.36 1.24
CA LEU A 3 20.39 0.65 1.45
C LEU A 3 20.06 2.16 1.56
N TYR A 4 20.90 2.95 2.21
CA TYR A 4 20.65 4.39 2.39
C TYR A 4 20.79 5.13 1.05
N HIS A 5 21.79 4.74 0.25
CA HIS A 5 21.99 5.32 -1.07
C HIS A 5 20.88 4.89 -2.03
N GLU A 6 20.49 3.62 -2.01
CA GLU A 6 19.37 3.12 -2.82
C GLU A 6 18.04 3.81 -2.46
N LEU A 7 17.72 3.94 -1.17
CA LEU A 7 16.49 4.61 -0.74
C LEU A 7 16.48 6.10 -1.08
N LYS A 8 17.61 6.80 -0.90
CA LYS A 8 17.70 8.22 -1.30
C LYS A 8 17.59 8.38 -2.81
N SER A 9 18.26 7.52 -3.59
CA SER A 9 18.15 7.51 -5.05
C SER A 9 16.72 7.23 -5.51
N TRP A 10 16.02 6.32 -4.84
CA TRP A 10 14.59 6.08 -5.08
C TRP A 10 13.76 7.34 -4.78
N ALA A 11 13.96 7.97 -3.62
CA ALA A 11 13.22 9.16 -3.23
C ALA A 11 13.45 10.34 -4.20
N ASP A 12 14.66 10.50 -4.74
CA ASP A 12 15.01 11.64 -5.60
C ASP A 12 14.62 11.43 -7.07
N PHE A 13 14.65 10.18 -7.56
CA PHE A 13 14.58 9.91 -9.01
C PHE A 13 13.60 8.82 -9.43
N GLN A 14 13.15 7.94 -8.53
CA GLN A 14 12.34 6.75 -8.87
C GLN A 14 11.15 6.54 -7.93
N ASN A 15 10.64 7.61 -7.32
CA ASN A 15 9.57 7.56 -6.33
C ASN A 15 8.24 6.98 -6.85
N ASN A 16 8.10 6.80 -8.17
CA ASN A 16 6.97 6.11 -8.80
C ASN A 16 7.00 4.58 -8.65
N ASP A 17 8.16 3.96 -8.41
CA ASP A 17 8.28 2.51 -8.23
C ASP A 17 8.08 2.11 -6.77
N LEU A 18 6.81 1.95 -6.36
CA LEU A 18 6.47 1.56 -4.99
C LEU A 18 7.00 0.16 -4.62
N LEU A 19 7.09 -0.77 -5.58
CA LEU A 19 7.60 -2.13 -5.34
C LEU A 19 9.08 -2.09 -4.95
N LYS A 20 9.89 -1.29 -5.67
CA LYS A 20 11.31 -1.14 -5.35
C LYS A 20 11.50 -0.59 -3.95
N ALA A 21 10.77 0.46 -3.55
CA ALA A 21 10.85 0.94 -2.17
C ALA A 21 10.43 -0.12 -1.15
N PHE A 22 9.35 -0.86 -1.42
CA PHE A 22 8.89 -1.89 -0.49
C PHE A 22 9.93 -3.02 -0.30
N LEU A 23 10.63 -3.41 -1.37
CA LEU A 23 11.79 -4.31 -1.33
C LEU A 23 12.94 -3.72 -0.50
N LEU A 24 13.30 -2.45 -0.74
CA LEU A 24 14.36 -1.77 0.02
C LEU A 24 14.06 -1.75 1.52
N ILE A 25 12.82 -1.40 1.91
CA ILE A 25 12.42 -1.43 3.32
C ILE A 25 12.44 -2.85 3.88
N SER A 26 12.12 -3.87 3.07
CA SER A 26 12.25 -5.27 3.48
C SER A 26 13.70 -5.70 3.73
N LYS A 27 14.65 -5.20 2.94
CA LYS A 27 16.09 -5.45 3.13
C LYS A 27 16.64 -4.87 4.44
N PHE A 28 15.97 -3.89 5.05
CA PHE A 28 16.34 -3.40 6.39
C PHE A 28 16.34 -4.54 7.42
N ARG A 29 15.33 -5.40 7.39
CA ARG A 29 15.20 -6.53 8.31
C ARG A 29 15.81 -7.82 7.76
N PHE A 30 15.80 -7.99 6.44
CA PHE A 30 16.27 -9.18 5.75
C PHE A 30 17.37 -8.82 4.75
N PRO A 31 18.63 -8.60 5.18
CA PRO A 31 19.70 -8.14 4.28
C PRO A 31 20.00 -9.09 3.12
N ASP A 32 19.82 -10.40 3.34
CA ASP A 32 20.06 -11.46 2.36
C ASP A 32 18.79 -11.83 1.57
N LEU A 33 17.84 -10.90 1.43
CA LEU A 33 16.61 -11.10 0.67
C LEU A 33 16.92 -11.47 -0.78
N ASP A 34 16.31 -12.56 -1.26
CA ASP A 34 16.30 -12.90 -2.68
C ASP A 34 15.30 -11.98 -3.42
N GLU A 35 15.78 -10.82 -3.87
CA GLU A 35 14.95 -9.82 -4.58
C GLU A 35 14.28 -10.44 -5.83
N ASP A 36 15.03 -11.24 -6.60
CA ASP A 36 14.54 -11.85 -7.84
C ASP A 36 13.39 -12.83 -7.58
N LYS A 37 13.44 -13.59 -6.48
CA LYS A 37 12.32 -14.45 -6.05
C LYS A 37 11.04 -13.64 -5.84
N TYR A 38 11.09 -12.56 -5.06
CA TYR A 38 9.88 -11.80 -4.69
C TYR A 38 9.37 -10.92 -5.82
N ILE A 39 10.26 -10.37 -6.65
CA ILE A 39 9.88 -9.71 -7.91
C ILE A 39 9.16 -10.71 -8.81
N SER A 40 9.73 -11.91 -9.01
CA SER A 40 9.10 -12.94 -9.83
C SER A 40 7.74 -13.39 -9.29
N GLU A 41 7.57 -13.41 -7.97
CA GLU A 41 6.29 -13.72 -7.34
C GLU A 41 5.25 -12.61 -7.54
N PHE A 42 5.66 -11.35 -7.38
CA PHE A 42 4.81 -10.20 -7.70
C PHE A 42 4.38 -10.20 -9.17
N GLU A 43 5.32 -10.47 -10.09
CA GLU A 43 5.03 -10.56 -11.52
C GLU A 43 4.03 -11.66 -11.86
N ARG A 44 4.08 -12.82 -11.16
CA ARG A 44 3.06 -13.86 -11.29
C ARG A 44 1.67 -13.36 -10.86
N LEU A 45 1.57 -12.69 -9.72
CA LEU A 45 0.29 -12.12 -9.25
C LEU A 45 -0.28 -11.12 -10.26
N LYS A 46 0.57 -10.22 -10.77
CA LYS A 46 0.18 -9.26 -11.79
C LYS A 46 -0.28 -9.95 -13.07
N GLN A 47 0.46 -10.96 -13.53
CA GLN A 47 0.11 -11.73 -14.73
C GLN A 47 -1.26 -12.42 -14.58
N ASP A 48 -1.54 -13.01 -13.42
CA ASP A 48 -2.83 -13.64 -13.15
C ASP A 48 -3.99 -12.64 -13.17
N VAL A 49 -3.79 -11.43 -12.62
CA VAL A 49 -4.78 -10.34 -12.75
C VAL A 49 -4.94 -9.92 -14.20
N TRP A 50 -3.84 -9.74 -14.94
CA TRP A 50 -3.86 -9.29 -16.33
C TRP A 50 -4.61 -10.26 -17.24
N LEU A 51 -4.46 -11.58 -17.03
CA LEU A 51 -5.15 -12.60 -17.82
C LEU A 51 -6.68 -12.58 -17.68
N GLU A 52 -7.17 -12.12 -16.53
CA GLU A 52 -8.61 -12.06 -16.22
C GLU A 52 -9.23 -10.69 -16.54
N ILE A 53 -8.41 -9.65 -16.69
CA ILE A 53 -8.89 -8.29 -17.01
C ILE A 53 -9.12 -8.12 -18.50
N ASN A 54 -10.19 -7.37 -18.82
CA ASN A 54 -10.52 -6.93 -20.17
C ASN A 54 -10.79 -5.41 -20.17
N ASP A 55 -10.38 -4.71 -21.22
CA ASP A 55 -10.56 -3.26 -21.38
C ASP A 55 -12.04 -2.83 -21.38
N ASN A 56 -12.96 -3.75 -21.68
CA ASN A 56 -14.41 -3.47 -21.68
C ASN A 56 -15.06 -3.55 -20.29
N LEU A 57 -14.32 -3.91 -19.24
CA LEU A 57 -14.86 -3.99 -17.88
C LEU A 57 -15.09 -2.60 -17.30
N THR A 58 -16.21 -2.44 -16.59
CA THR A 58 -16.44 -1.27 -15.74
C THR A 58 -15.45 -1.23 -14.56
N ALA A 59 -15.26 -0.06 -13.94
CA ALA A 59 -14.41 0.09 -12.76
C ALA A 59 -14.71 -0.94 -11.65
N LEU A 60 -15.99 -1.16 -11.33
CA LEU A 60 -16.40 -2.15 -10.33
C LEU A 60 -16.11 -3.59 -10.74
N GLU A 61 -16.17 -3.91 -12.04
CA GLU A 61 -15.82 -5.24 -12.54
C GLU A 61 -14.31 -5.47 -12.52
N LYS A 62 -13.49 -4.46 -12.86
CA LYS A 62 -12.03 -4.52 -12.71
C LYS A 62 -11.65 -4.84 -11.25
N ILE A 63 -12.29 -4.17 -10.28
CA ILE A 63 -12.09 -4.45 -8.85
C ILE A 63 -12.48 -5.87 -8.48
N LYS A 64 -13.61 -6.39 -8.99
CA LYS A 64 -14.02 -7.77 -8.72
C LYS A 64 -12.97 -8.77 -9.21
N VAL A 65 -12.36 -8.52 -10.38
CA VAL A 65 -11.28 -9.36 -10.91
C VAL A 65 -10.06 -9.33 -10.00
N ILE A 66 -9.56 -8.14 -9.63
CA ILE A 66 -8.40 -8.02 -8.74
C ILE A 66 -8.69 -8.68 -7.38
N ASN A 67 -9.87 -8.43 -6.81
CA ASN A 67 -10.28 -9.03 -5.54
C ASN A 67 -10.34 -10.57 -5.64
N HIS A 68 -10.88 -11.10 -6.74
CA HIS A 68 -10.96 -12.54 -6.95
C HIS A 68 -9.55 -13.17 -7.01
N VAL A 69 -8.66 -12.59 -7.81
CA VAL A 69 -7.29 -13.11 -7.93
C VAL A 69 -6.53 -13.02 -6.61
N LEU A 70 -6.52 -11.86 -5.94
CA LEU A 70 -5.74 -11.70 -4.71
C LEU A 70 -6.33 -12.48 -3.53
N PHE A 71 -7.64 -12.39 -3.29
CA PHE A 71 -8.24 -12.89 -2.05
C PHE A 71 -8.86 -14.28 -2.17
N GLU A 72 -9.25 -14.72 -3.36
CA GLU A 72 -9.91 -16.02 -3.57
C GLU A 72 -9.00 -17.03 -4.29
N ILE A 73 -8.16 -16.61 -5.24
CA ILE A 73 -7.20 -17.51 -5.89
C ILE A 73 -5.92 -17.60 -5.04
N HIS A 74 -5.27 -16.47 -4.76
CA HIS A 74 -4.01 -16.41 -4.01
C HIS A 74 -4.16 -16.35 -2.49
N GLN A 75 -5.40 -16.28 -2.01
CA GLN A 75 -5.75 -16.41 -0.58
C GLN A 75 -5.06 -15.39 0.33
N PHE A 76 -4.77 -14.19 -0.19
CA PHE A 76 -4.33 -13.09 0.65
C PHE A 76 -5.41 -12.74 1.68
N LYS A 77 -4.99 -12.36 2.88
CA LYS A 77 -5.90 -12.01 3.98
C LYS A 77 -5.32 -10.94 4.90
N GLY A 78 -6.22 -10.18 5.51
CA GLY A 78 -5.86 -9.27 6.59
C GLY A 78 -5.41 -10.00 7.84
N GLN A 79 -4.47 -9.39 8.57
CA GLN A 79 -4.11 -9.82 9.91
C GLN A 79 -5.34 -9.80 10.83
N SER A 80 -5.42 -10.75 11.76
CA SER A 80 -6.56 -10.84 12.67
C SER A 80 -6.58 -9.63 13.61
N PRO A 81 -7.75 -8.98 13.84
CA PRO A 81 -7.87 -7.91 14.84
C PRO A 81 -7.50 -8.35 16.26
N LYS A 82 -7.51 -9.66 16.53
CA LYS A 82 -7.15 -10.24 17.82
C LYS A 82 -5.65 -10.51 17.98
N GLN A 83 -4.89 -10.49 16.88
CA GLN A 83 -3.44 -10.58 16.91
C GLN A 83 -2.89 -9.17 17.11
N LYS A 84 -1.95 -9.02 18.04
CA LYS A 84 -1.16 -7.78 18.11
C LYS A 84 -0.50 -7.56 16.75
N SER A 85 -0.43 -6.32 16.29
CA SER A 85 0.34 -5.96 15.09
C SER A 85 1.71 -6.58 15.19
N SER A 86 1.95 -7.58 14.35
CA SER A 86 3.23 -8.28 14.31
C SER A 86 4.12 -7.52 13.35
N LEU A 87 5.34 -7.26 13.78
CA LEU A 87 6.36 -6.64 12.94
C LEU A 87 6.50 -7.31 11.55
N ASN A 88 6.18 -8.61 11.44
CA ASN A 88 6.23 -9.34 10.16
C ASN A 88 5.23 -8.84 9.12
N THR A 89 4.09 -8.24 9.50
CA THR A 89 3.06 -7.84 8.52
C THR A 89 3.42 -6.61 7.69
N TYR A 90 4.56 -5.97 7.99
CA TYR A 90 5.07 -4.79 7.31
C TYR A 90 6.10 -5.05 6.21
N PHE A 91 6.49 -6.31 5.94
CA PHE A 91 7.55 -6.61 4.97
C PHE A 91 7.01 -7.39 3.77
N LEU A 92 7.54 -7.09 2.58
CA LEU A 92 7.04 -7.66 1.33
C LEU A 92 7.21 -9.18 1.29
N ASN A 93 8.37 -9.69 1.69
CA ASN A 93 8.62 -11.12 1.71
C ASN A 93 7.68 -11.87 2.65
N GLU A 94 7.48 -11.34 3.85
CA GLU A 94 6.54 -11.92 4.82
C GLU A 94 5.11 -11.87 4.29
N LEU A 95 4.71 -10.77 3.64
CA LEU A 95 3.40 -10.64 3.00
C LEU A 95 3.21 -11.71 1.91
N LEU A 96 4.19 -11.85 1.01
CA LEU A 96 4.12 -12.78 -0.11
C LEU A 96 4.19 -14.24 0.35
N ASP A 97 5.08 -14.58 1.28
CA ASP A 97 5.23 -15.95 1.79
C ASP A 97 4.02 -16.37 2.65
N SER A 98 3.55 -15.50 3.55
CA SER A 98 2.45 -15.84 4.49
C SER A 98 1.04 -15.59 3.96
N LYS A 99 0.94 -14.86 2.83
CA LYS A 99 -0.32 -14.33 2.28
C LYS A 99 -1.11 -13.50 3.31
N THR A 100 -0.45 -12.97 4.34
CA THR A 100 -1.09 -12.22 5.43
C THR A 100 -0.45 -10.85 5.57
N GLY A 101 -1.26 -9.79 5.52
CA GLY A 101 -0.79 -8.41 5.62
C GLY A 101 -1.69 -7.54 6.49
N ASN A 102 -1.26 -6.31 6.72
CA ASN A 102 -2.07 -5.29 7.36
C ASN A 102 -2.72 -4.37 6.30
N ALA A 103 -3.45 -3.35 6.74
CA ALA A 103 -4.15 -2.44 5.81
C ALA A 103 -3.18 -1.78 4.83
N LEU A 104 -2.01 -1.33 5.32
CA LEU A 104 -0.99 -0.67 4.53
C LEU A 104 -0.36 -1.62 3.52
N THR A 105 0.16 -2.77 3.96
CA THR A 105 0.91 -3.67 3.06
C THR A 105 0.03 -4.39 2.04
N LEU A 106 -1.20 -4.74 2.40
CA LEU A 106 -2.19 -5.24 1.42
C LEU A 106 -2.59 -4.13 0.45
N GLY A 107 -2.77 -2.91 0.93
CA GLY A 107 -3.06 -1.75 0.09
C GLY A 107 -1.94 -1.49 -0.92
N MET A 108 -0.68 -1.49 -0.47
CA MET A 108 0.50 -1.34 -1.31
C MET A 108 0.57 -2.42 -2.40
N LEU A 109 0.41 -3.71 -2.04
CA LEU A 109 0.38 -4.80 -3.01
C LEU A 109 -0.71 -4.59 -4.06
N TYR A 110 -1.92 -4.28 -3.60
CA TYR A 110 -3.09 -4.08 -4.45
C TYR A 110 -2.90 -2.93 -5.44
N MET A 111 -2.55 -1.73 -4.95
CA MET A 111 -2.40 -0.55 -5.80
C MET A 111 -1.21 -0.70 -6.76
N THR A 112 -0.12 -1.35 -6.34
CA THR A 112 1.04 -1.56 -7.21
C THR A 112 0.69 -2.46 -8.39
N ILE A 113 -0.05 -3.56 -8.15
CA ILE A 113 -0.52 -4.43 -9.23
C ILE A 113 -1.47 -3.66 -10.17
N ALA A 114 -2.45 -2.96 -9.60
CA ALA A 114 -3.43 -2.20 -10.36
C ALA A 114 -2.77 -1.14 -11.27
N GLN A 115 -1.85 -0.35 -10.72
CA GLN A 115 -1.16 0.72 -11.42
C GLN A 115 -0.25 0.19 -12.54
N GLN A 116 0.46 -0.93 -12.33
CA GLN A 116 1.24 -1.57 -13.40
C GLN A 116 0.35 -2.10 -14.54
N LEU A 117 -0.94 -2.33 -14.27
CA LEU A 117 -1.97 -2.68 -15.25
C LEU A 117 -2.77 -1.47 -15.74
N ARG A 118 -2.31 -0.24 -15.45
CA ARG A 118 -2.94 1.03 -15.84
C ARG A 118 -4.35 1.24 -15.29
N ILE A 119 -4.63 0.65 -14.12
CA ILE A 119 -5.87 0.85 -13.38
C ILE A 119 -5.61 1.91 -12.30
N PRO A 120 -6.31 3.05 -12.30
CA PRO A 120 -5.96 4.21 -11.50
C PRO A 120 -6.43 4.06 -10.04
N ILE A 121 -5.79 3.16 -9.31
CA ILE A 121 -6.02 2.94 -7.89
C ILE A 121 -4.85 3.54 -7.11
N PHE A 122 -5.17 4.37 -6.12
CA PHE A 122 -4.17 5.07 -5.31
C PHE A 122 -4.46 4.91 -3.82
N GLY A 123 -3.42 5.01 -3.00
CA GLY A 123 -3.56 4.95 -1.55
C GLY A 123 -4.12 6.25 -0.98
N ILE A 124 -4.92 6.13 0.09
CA ILE A 124 -5.35 7.25 0.92
C ILE A 124 -4.90 6.99 2.36
N ASP A 125 -4.26 8.01 2.91
CA ASP A 125 -3.71 7.99 4.25
C ASP A 125 -4.75 8.47 5.27
N LEU A 126 -5.49 7.53 5.89
CA LEU A 126 -6.36 7.83 7.02
C LEU A 126 -5.63 7.63 8.36
N PRO A 127 -6.05 8.33 9.43
CA PRO A 127 -5.59 7.99 10.77
C PRO A 127 -5.97 6.54 11.10
N ASP A 128 -5.01 5.79 11.63
CA ASP A 128 -5.11 4.39 12.05
C ASP A 128 -5.51 3.36 10.96
N HIS A 129 -5.79 3.79 9.72
CA HIS A 129 -6.22 2.90 8.65
C HIS A 129 -5.67 3.33 7.28
N PHE A 130 -5.40 2.39 6.39
CA PHE A 130 -4.98 2.69 5.02
C PHE A 130 -6.01 2.13 4.06
N ILE A 131 -6.51 2.96 3.16
CA ILE A 131 -7.53 2.59 2.18
C ILE A 131 -7.06 2.95 0.79
N LEU A 132 -7.79 2.52 -0.23
CA LEU A 132 -7.51 2.89 -1.61
C LEU A 132 -8.68 3.66 -2.21
N ALA A 133 -8.40 4.51 -3.19
CA ALA A 133 -9.37 5.20 -4.02
C ALA A 133 -9.22 4.75 -5.46
N TYR A 134 -10.33 4.48 -6.13
CA TYR A 134 -10.38 4.32 -7.58
C TYR A 134 -10.70 5.68 -8.19
N MET A 135 -9.79 6.21 -9.01
CA MET A 135 -9.97 7.49 -9.67
C MET A 135 -10.66 7.31 -11.02
N ASP A 136 -11.38 8.32 -11.48
CA ASP A 136 -12.01 8.31 -12.80
C ASP A 136 -10.97 8.06 -13.91
N ASP A 137 -11.09 6.93 -14.61
CA ASP A 137 -10.18 6.51 -15.68
C ASP A 137 -10.45 7.19 -17.03
N SER A 138 -11.48 8.04 -17.11
CA SER A 138 -11.75 8.90 -18.26
C SER A 138 -10.92 10.20 -18.28
N MET A 139 -10.28 10.53 -17.15
CA MET A 139 -9.46 11.72 -17.01
C MET A 139 -8.04 11.52 -17.55
N PRO A 140 -7.36 12.58 -18.02
CA PRO A 140 -5.95 12.48 -18.42
C PRO A 140 -5.08 12.02 -17.26
N ALA A 141 -4.01 11.27 -17.58
CA ALA A 141 -2.97 10.98 -16.60
C ALA A 141 -2.39 12.30 -16.05
N LYS A 142 -2.29 12.38 -14.73
CA LYS A 142 -1.77 13.55 -14.01
C LYS A 142 -0.98 13.11 -12.78
N GLU A 143 -0.19 14.04 -12.26
CA GLU A 143 0.59 13.82 -11.05
C GLU A 143 -0.35 13.60 -9.85
N ILE A 144 0.14 12.86 -8.85
CA ILE A 144 -0.66 12.49 -7.67
C ILE A 144 -1.20 13.74 -6.96
N GLU A 145 -0.39 14.80 -6.92
CA GLU A 145 -0.68 16.07 -6.28
C GLU A 145 -1.81 16.86 -6.95
N ASP A 146 -2.13 16.56 -8.21
CA ASP A 146 -3.15 17.25 -8.99
C ASP A 146 -4.54 16.56 -8.90
N PHE A 147 -4.66 15.42 -8.20
CA PHE A 147 -5.94 14.74 -8.01
C PHE A 147 -6.85 15.48 -7.04
N MET A 148 -8.10 15.64 -7.46
CA MET A 148 -9.16 16.25 -6.67
C MET A 148 -10.09 15.17 -6.12
N GLU A 149 -10.77 15.49 -5.03
CA GLU A 149 -11.67 14.56 -4.33
C GLU A 149 -12.89 14.15 -5.17
N ASP A 150 -13.42 15.06 -5.98
CA ASP A 150 -14.57 14.84 -6.86
C ASP A 150 -14.29 13.88 -8.02
N GLU A 151 -13.01 13.52 -8.22
CA GLU A 151 -12.58 12.53 -9.21
C GLU A 151 -12.48 11.11 -8.65
N VAL A 152 -12.72 10.93 -7.35
CA VAL A 152 -12.80 9.60 -6.74
C VAL A 152 -14.15 8.98 -7.07
N LEU A 153 -14.16 7.84 -7.77
CA LEU A 153 -15.39 7.11 -8.06
C LEU A 153 -15.90 6.35 -6.83
N PHE A 154 -15.00 5.69 -6.11
CA PHE A 154 -15.28 4.95 -4.87
C PHE A 154 -13.98 4.59 -4.16
N TYR A 155 -14.12 4.09 -2.93
CA TYR A 155 -13.01 3.67 -2.07
C TYR A 155 -13.02 2.16 -1.84
N LEU A 156 -11.87 1.62 -1.44
CA LEU A 156 -11.62 0.19 -1.28
C LEU A 156 -10.86 -0.11 0.01
N ASN A 157 -11.24 -1.21 0.66
CA ASN A 157 -10.57 -1.68 1.87
C ASN A 157 -9.85 -3.00 1.56
N ALA A 158 -8.56 -2.93 1.25
CA ALA A 158 -7.75 -4.11 0.95
C ALA A 158 -7.66 -5.08 2.15
N LEU A 159 -7.70 -4.57 3.39
CA LEU A 159 -7.76 -5.42 4.59
C LEU A 159 -9.05 -6.26 4.64
N ASN A 160 -10.16 -5.70 4.16
CA ASN A 160 -11.45 -6.37 4.07
C ASN A 160 -11.75 -6.87 2.66
N LYS A 161 -10.78 -7.60 2.05
CA LYS A 161 -10.91 -8.26 0.75
C LYS A 161 -11.36 -7.33 -0.40
N GLY A 162 -10.94 -6.07 -0.37
CA GLY A 162 -11.28 -5.08 -1.39
C GLY A 162 -12.75 -4.65 -1.36
N ALA A 163 -13.39 -4.68 -0.19
CA ALA A 163 -14.74 -4.16 0.00
C ALA A 163 -14.83 -2.70 -0.48
N VAL A 164 -15.84 -2.42 -1.30
CA VAL A 164 -16.13 -1.09 -1.86
C VAL A 164 -16.99 -0.29 -0.89
N PHE A 165 -16.67 1.00 -0.71
CA PHE A 165 -17.45 1.93 0.10
C PHE A 165 -17.38 3.35 -0.44
N THR A 166 -18.21 4.21 0.11
CA THR A 166 -18.45 5.60 -0.30
C THR A 166 -17.75 6.59 0.62
N GLN A 167 -17.65 7.84 0.16
CA GLN A 167 -17.17 8.96 0.98
C GLN A 167 -17.97 9.13 2.27
N ASN A 168 -19.30 8.99 2.21
CA ASN A 168 -20.17 9.07 3.38
C ASN A 168 -19.80 8.05 4.46
N GLU A 169 -19.38 6.85 4.05
CA GLU A 169 -18.93 5.81 4.99
C GLU A 169 -17.59 6.17 5.65
N ILE A 170 -16.67 6.84 4.93
CA ILE A 170 -15.44 7.40 5.52
C ILE A 170 -15.79 8.48 6.54
N GLU A 171 -16.68 9.43 6.20
CA GLU A 171 -17.09 10.47 7.14
C GLU A 171 -17.73 9.90 8.41
N LEU A 172 -18.58 8.87 8.27
CA LEU A 172 -19.19 8.19 9.39
C LEU A 172 -18.14 7.51 10.27
N TYR A 173 -17.14 6.87 9.67
CA TYR A 173 -16.00 6.29 10.39
C TYR A 173 -15.22 7.36 11.17
N LEU A 174 -14.84 8.47 10.53
CA LEU A 174 -14.12 9.57 11.18
C LEU A 174 -14.90 10.17 12.35
N LYS A 175 -16.20 10.40 12.17
CA LYS A 175 -17.12 10.89 13.23
C LYS A 175 -17.20 9.92 14.41
N GLN A 176 -17.29 8.62 14.15
CA GLN A 176 -17.32 7.58 15.21
C GLN A 176 -16.01 7.55 16.00
N MET A 177 -14.88 7.72 15.32
CA MET A 177 -13.55 7.79 15.93
C MET A 177 -13.26 9.14 16.62
N LYS A 178 -14.18 10.11 16.51
CA LYS A 178 -14.01 11.48 17.03
C LYS A 178 -12.78 12.19 16.45
N LEU A 179 -12.48 11.90 15.18
CA LEU A 179 -11.41 12.53 14.43
C LEU A 179 -11.96 13.76 13.70
N GLU A 180 -11.14 14.81 13.61
CA GLU A 180 -11.45 15.96 12.76
C GLU A 180 -11.38 15.55 11.30
N ILE A 181 -12.35 16.01 10.50
CA ILE A 181 -12.38 15.75 9.06
C ILE A 181 -11.34 16.64 8.38
N ASN A 182 -10.49 16.02 7.57
CA ASN A 182 -9.47 16.70 6.78
C ASN A 182 -9.65 16.31 5.30
N GLU A 183 -9.55 17.27 4.37
CA GLU A 183 -9.65 17.01 2.92
C GLU A 183 -8.62 15.98 2.43
N ALA A 184 -7.45 15.89 3.07
CA ALA A 184 -6.43 14.90 2.74
C ALA A 184 -6.91 13.45 2.91
N TYR A 185 -7.96 13.21 3.70
CA TYR A 185 -8.55 11.89 3.93
C TYR A 185 -9.42 11.39 2.76
N PHE A 186 -9.58 12.21 1.72
CA PHE A 186 -10.38 11.89 0.54
C PHE A 186 -9.59 12.04 -0.76
N ARG A 187 -8.27 12.28 -0.67
CA ARG A 187 -7.39 12.45 -1.84
C ARG A 187 -6.24 11.43 -1.83
N PRO A 188 -5.76 11.02 -3.01
CA PRO A 188 -4.56 10.19 -3.13
C PRO A 188 -3.36 10.75 -2.38
N CYS A 189 -2.60 9.87 -1.75
CA CYS A 189 -1.30 10.20 -1.15
C CYS A 189 -0.16 9.69 -2.04
N SER A 190 0.99 10.40 -2.00
CA SER A 190 2.15 10.03 -2.79
C SER A 190 2.83 8.76 -2.25
N ASN A 191 3.56 8.06 -3.13
CA ASN A 191 4.38 6.91 -2.73
C ASN A 191 5.38 7.27 -1.63
N LYS A 192 5.92 8.49 -1.61
CA LYS A 192 6.79 8.97 -0.51
C LYS A 192 6.04 9.00 0.82
N SER A 193 4.79 9.47 0.83
CA SER A 193 3.95 9.46 2.03
C SER A 193 3.63 8.04 2.50
N ILE A 194 3.33 7.13 1.57
CA ILE A 194 3.09 5.71 1.87
C ILE A 194 4.33 5.06 2.52
N ILE A 195 5.51 5.28 1.94
CA ILE A 195 6.77 4.74 2.48
C ILE A 195 7.15 5.39 3.80
N ARG A 196 6.89 6.70 3.98
CA ARG A 196 7.05 7.38 5.27
C ARG A 196 6.17 6.72 6.33
N ARG A 197 4.89 6.51 6.04
CA ARG A 197 3.95 5.81 6.93
C ARG A 197 4.44 4.40 7.27
N LEU A 198 4.88 3.63 6.28
CA LEU A 198 5.40 2.27 6.48
C LEU A 198 6.58 2.28 7.45
N ILE A 199 7.57 3.14 7.24
CA ILE A 199 8.75 3.21 8.11
C ILE A 199 8.36 3.65 9.52
N THR A 200 7.44 4.62 9.66
CA THR A 200 6.92 5.06 10.96
C THR A 200 6.22 3.91 11.71
N GLU A 201 5.32 3.18 11.07
CA GLU A 201 4.60 2.06 11.70
C GLU A 201 5.56 0.92 12.12
N ILE A 202 6.61 0.67 11.33
CA ILE A 202 7.67 -0.29 11.69
C ILE A 202 8.48 0.22 12.90
N ALA A 203 8.86 1.50 12.92
CA ALA A 203 9.63 2.10 14.01
C ALA A 203 8.84 2.06 15.33
N ASP A 204 7.56 2.42 15.30
CA ASP A 204 6.67 2.35 16.45
C ASP A 204 6.54 0.91 16.97
N THR A 205 6.44 -0.06 16.05
CA THR A 205 6.39 -1.48 16.43
C THR A 205 7.69 -1.93 17.11
N TYR A 206 8.87 -1.51 16.64
CA TYR A 206 10.14 -1.80 17.32
C TYR A 206 10.22 -1.18 18.72
N ILE A 207 9.71 0.03 18.91
CA ILE A 207 9.64 0.68 20.23
C ILE A 207 8.76 -0.16 21.17
N LEU A 208 7.59 -0.61 20.70
CA LEU A 208 6.69 -1.48 21.47
C LEU A 208 7.31 -2.85 21.81
N GLU A 209 8.20 -3.36 20.96
CA GLU A 209 8.98 -4.59 21.20
C GLU A 209 10.24 -4.37 22.07
N ASN A 210 10.46 -3.16 22.61
CA ASN A 210 11.63 -2.75 23.39
C ASN A 210 12.97 -2.84 22.61
N MET A 211 12.96 -2.49 21.33
CA MET A 211 14.15 -2.40 20.46
C MET A 211 14.34 -0.97 19.89
N PRO A 212 14.50 0.07 20.74
CA PRO A 212 14.53 1.46 20.30
C PRO A 212 15.68 1.78 19.34
N GLU A 213 16.81 1.08 19.42
CA GLU A 213 17.96 1.28 18.53
C GLU A 213 17.63 1.00 17.05
N LYS A 214 16.68 0.09 16.79
CA LYS A 214 16.20 -0.17 15.43
C LYS A 214 15.29 0.94 14.94
N ALA A 215 14.46 1.51 15.82
CA ALA A 215 13.63 2.66 15.50
C ALA A 215 14.49 3.90 15.16
N ASP A 216 15.58 4.14 15.88
CA ASP A 216 16.53 5.22 15.57
C ASP A 216 17.12 5.08 14.16
N THR A 217 17.43 3.84 13.76
CA THR A 217 17.96 3.55 12.43
C THR A 217 16.91 3.82 11.34
N LEU A 218 15.64 3.49 11.59
CA LEU A 218 14.52 3.80 10.70
C LEU A 218 14.22 5.30 10.62
N ASN A 219 14.36 6.03 11.73
CA ASN A 219 14.23 7.49 11.73
C ASN A 219 15.29 8.18 10.86
N LEU A 220 16.50 7.59 10.77
CA LEU A 220 17.49 8.06 9.81
C LEU A 220 17.06 7.79 8.37
N LEU A 221 16.43 6.65 8.07
CA LEU A 221 15.87 6.38 6.74
C LEU A 221 14.73 7.34 6.38
N LEU A 222 13.87 7.72 7.35
CA LEU A 222 12.81 8.70 7.16
C LEU A 222 13.35 10.04 6.65
N SER A 223 14.47 10.52 7.22
CA SER A 223 15.10 11.78 6.81
C SER A 223 15.62 11.80 5.37
N LEU A 224 15.71 10.64 4.70
CA LEU A 224 16.10 10.55 3.29
C LEU A 224 14.94 10.76 2.32
N LEU A 225 13.70 10.65 2.79
CA LEU A 225 12.49 10.78 1.97
C LEU A 225 12.09 12.24 1.71
N ASP A 226 12.76 13.17 2.39
CA ASP A 226 12.58 14.61 2.24
C ASP A 226 13.28 15.14 0.96
#